data_AF-A0A6L6CA37-F1
#
_entry.id   AF-A0A6L6CA37-F1
#
_cell.length_a   1.000
_cell.length_b   1.000
_cell.length_c   1.000
_cell.angle_alpha   90.00
_cell.angle_beta   90.00
_cell.angle_gamma   90.00
#
_symmetry.space_group_name_H-M   'P 1'
#
loop_
_entity.id
_entity.type
_entity.pdbx_description
1 polymer ?
#
loop_
_entity_poly.entity_id
_entity_poly.type
_entity_poly.pdbx_seq_one_letter_code
_entity_poly.pdbx_strand_id
1 'polypeptide(L)'
;YLITLPGEKKLQTHCALIVGNHSLSINAFVIRKPDDNEAAVHAWCLSKNASLYGIAFAINELRDIFLVGRLPLSAVTDREIDRLVGAVLQVSDSSFNPLLELGFANAIRREWAWRVSRGESLANLEAFKHLV
;
A
#
# COMPACT_ATOMS: atom_id res chain seq x y z
N TYR A 1 -7.24 -17.62 2.67
CA TYR A 1 -6.51 -17.29 3.90
C TYR A 1 -6.36 -15.77 4.01
N LEU A 2 -6.48 -15.22 5.21
CA LEU A 2 -6.21 -13.81 5.48
C LEU A 2 -5.02 -13.73 6.44
N ILE A 3 -4.01 -12.95 6.08
CA ILE A 3 -2.81 -12.75 6.90
C ILE A 3 -2.58 -11.26 7.12
N THR A 4 -1.91 -10.92 8.22
CA THR A 4 -1.51 -9.54 8.54
C THR A 4 0.00 -9.48 8.59
N LEU A 5 0.58 -8.58 7.80
CA LEU A 5 2.03 -8.36 7.74
C LEU A 5 2.38 -7.14 8.60
N PRO A 6 3.40 -7.23 9.47
CA PRO A 6 3.83 -6.14 10.33
C PRO A 6 4.74 -5.18 9.55
N GLY A 7 4.28 -3.95 9.31
CA GLY A 7 5.09 -2.89 8.71
C GLY A 7 5.56 -1.86 9.73
N GLU A 8 6.44 -0.94 9.31
CA GLU A 8 6.98 0.13 10.15
C GLU A 8 6.22 1.44 9.92
N LYS A 9 6.10 1.86 8.66
CA LYS A 9 5.38 3.06 8.24
C LYS A 9 3.89 2.76 8.10
N LYS A 10 3.57 1.68 7.38
CA LYS A 10 2.23 1.14 7.30
C LYS A 10 2.14 -0.02 8.28
N LEU A 11 1.80 0.32 9.53
CA LEU A 11 1.80 -0.58 10.70
C LEU A 11 1.30 -1.99 10.42
N GLN A 12 0.23 -2.11 9.62
CA GLN A 12 -0.32 -3.39 9.21
C GLN A 12 -0.70 -3.39 7.73
N THR A 13 -0.30 -4.45 7.03
CA THR A 13 -0.77 -4.75 5.67
C THR A 13 -1.54 -6.06 5.68
N HIS A 14 -2.86 -5.99 5.47
CA HIS A 14 -3.70 -7.17 5.36
C HIS A 14 -3.62 -7.74 3.95
N CYS A 15 -3.37 -9.04 3.85
CA CYS A 15 -3.22 -9.76 2.59
C CYS A 15 -4.20 -10.93 2.53
N ALA A 16 -4.99 -10.98 1.45
CA ALA A 16 -5.85 -12.10 1.13
C ALA A 16 -5.15 -13.02 0.14
N LEU A 17 -4.93 -14.28 0.55
CA LEU A 17 -4.44 -15.36 -0.31
C LEU A 17 -5.61 -16.26 -0.69
N ILE A 18 -5.88 -16.38 -1.99
CA ILE A 18 -7.03 -17.09 -2.54
C ILE A 18 -6.53 -18.15 -3.50
N VAL A 19 -6.78 -19.42 -3.18
CA VAL A 19 -6.49 -20.56 -4.05
C VAL A 19 -7.69 -20.78 -4.96
N GLY A 20 -7.51 -20.53 -6.26
CA GLY A 20 -8.48 -20.89 -7.29
C GLY A 20 -8.15 -22.21 -7.97
N ASN A 21 -8.90 -22.56 -9.01
CA ASN A 21 -8.73 -23.84 -9.73
C ASN A 21 -7.36 -24.00 -10.41
N HIS A 22 -6.71 -22.89 -10.77
CA HIS A 22 -5.47 -22.90 -11.57
C HIS A 22 -4.36 -22.01 -11.02
N SER A 23 -4.66 -21.17 -10.03
CA SER A 23 -3.70 -20.19 -9.53
C SER A 23 -3.97 -19.83 -8.07
N LEU A 24 -2.91 -19.46 -7.38
CA LEU A 24 -2.98 -18.68 -6.15
C LEU A 24 -2.95 -17.20 -6.50
N SER A 25 -3.87 -16.41 -5.94
CA SER A 25 -3.79 -14.95 -5.98
C SER A 25 -3.52 -14.37 -4.60
N ILE A 26 -2.73 -13.30 -4.54
CA ILE A 26 -2.54 -12.46 -3.36
C ILE A 26 -3.11 -11.07 -3.66
N ASN A 27 -3.84 -10.49 -2.70
CA ASN A 27 -4.34 -9.13 -2.79
C ASN A 27 -4.09 -8.42 -1.46
N ALA A 28 -3.50 -7.24 -1.49
CA ALA A 28 -3.23 -6.44 -0.31
C ALA A 28 -3.66 -4.99 -0.52
N PHE A 29 -4.43 -4.45 0.42
CA PHE A 29 -4.89 -3.07 0.39
C PHE A 29 -3.76 -2.12 0.81
N VAL A 30 -3.40 -1.18 -0.06
CA VAL A 30 -2.33 -0.20 0.20
C VAL A 30 -2.90 1.08 0.76
N ILE A 31 -3.79 1.74 0.00
CA ILE A 31 -4.35 3.02 0.41
C ILE A 31 -5.70 3.26 -0.28
N ARG A 32 -6.54 4.09 0.34
CA ARG A 32 -7.80 4.54 -0.27
C ARG A 32 -7.50 5.35 -1.52
N LYS A 33 -8.53 5.55 -2.34
CA LYS A 33 -8.50 6.52 -3.44
C LYS A 33 -7.82 7.84 -2.98
N PRO A 34 -6.83 8.35 -3.74
CA PRO A 34 -6.21 9.65 -3.46
C PRO A 34 -7.23 10.80 -3.41
N ASP A 35 -7.10 11.67 -2.42
CA ASP A 35 -7.90 12.90 -2.30
C ASP A 35 -7.39 13.99 -3.26
N ASP A 36 -6.08 14.01 -3.47
CA ASP A 36 -5.34 14.96 -4.29
C ASP A 36 -4.57 14.22 -5.40
N ASN A 37 -4.26 14.90 -6.51
CA ASN A 37 -3.32 14.44 -7.56
C ASN A 37 -3.46 12.97 -8.02
N GLU A 38 -4.70 12.46 -8.12
CA GLU A 38 -4.97 11.04 -8.41
C GLU A 38 -4.21 10.50 -9.64
N ALA A 39 -4.13 11.28 -10.72
CA ALA A 39 -3.39 10.90 -11.93
C ALA A 39 -1.88 10.71 -11.67
N ALA A 40 -1.28 11.59 -10.86
CA ALA A 40 0.13 11.50 -10.51
C ALA A 40 0.40 10.29 -9.61
N VAL A 41 -0.50 10.00 -8.67
CA VAL A 41 -0.42 8.80 -7.82
C VAL A 41 -0.45 7.53 -8.68
N HIS A 42 -1.41 7.43 -9.60
CA HIS A 42 -1.49 6.27 -10.49
C HIS A 42 -0.27 6.14 -11.41
N ALA A 43 0.23 7.25 -11.96
CA ALA A 43 1.44 7.25 -12.77
C ALA A 43 2.66 6.79 -11.95
N TRP A 44 2.76 7.22 -10.69
CA TRP A 44 3.82 6.78 -9.78
C TRP A 44 3.73 5.27 -9.54
N CYS A 45 2.55 4.75 -9.17
CA CYS A 45 2.32 3.31 -8.98
C CYS A 45 2.71 2.51 -10.24
N LEU A 46 2.24 2.93 -11.41
CA LEU A 46 2.53 2.26 -12.67
C LEU A 46 4.03 2.27 -12.98
N SER A 47 4.74 3.37 -12.71
CA SER A 47 6.18 3.46 -12.90
C SER A 47 6.98 2.47 -12.05
N LYS A 48 6.44 2.05 -10.89
CA LYS A 48 7.10 1.08 -10.00
C LYS A 48 6.91 -0.35 -10.45
N ASN A 49 5.81 -0.67 -11.12
CA ASN A 49 5.44 -2.05 -11.48
C ASN A 49 6.55 -2.83 -12.20
N ALA A 50 7.33 -2.18 -13.08
CA ALA A 50 8.42 -2.84 -13.80
C ALA A 50 9.54 -3.38 -12.90
N SER A 51 9.67 -2.88 -11.67
CA SER A 51 10.69 -3.29 -10.70
C SER A 51 10.17 -4.29 -9.66
N LEU A 52 8.88 -4.61 -9.66
CA LEU A 52 8.25 -5.42 -8.63
C LEU A 52 8.37 -6.92 -8.93
N TYR A 53 8.50 -7.72 -7.87
CA TYR A 53 8.58 -9.17 -7.97
C TYR A 53 7.23 -9.81 -7.65
N GLY A 54 6.63 -10.52 -8.63
CA GLY A 54 5.43 -11.34 -8.43
C GLY A 54 4.14 -10.58 -8.10
N ILE A 55 4.21 -9.25 -7.94
CA ILE A 55 3.10 -8.37 -7.63
C ILE A 55 3.13 -7.12 -8.50
N ALA A 56 1.97 -6.45 -8.62
CA ALA A 56 1.84 -5.16 -9.27
C ALA A 56 0.85 -4.28 -8.49
N PHE A 57 1.01 -2.97 -8.58
CA PHE A 57 -0.05 -2.04 -8.21
C PHE A 57 -1.24 -2.19 -9.16
N ALA A 58 -2.43 -2.19 -8.59
CA ALA A 58 -3.70 -2.17 -9.29
C ALA A 58 -4.68 -1.23 -8.59
N ILE A 59 -5.71 -0.81 -9.33
CA ILE A 59 -6.83 -0.03 -8.80
C ILE A 59 -8.13 -0.82 -8.91
N ASN A 60 -9.02 -0.66 -7.94
CA ASN A 60 -10.40 -1.16 -8.06
C ASN A 60 -11.32 -0.10 -8.68
N GLU A 61 -12.62 -0.42 -8.79
CA GLU A 61 -13.65 0.49 -9.31
C GLU A 61 -13.80 1.77 -8.47
N LEU A 62 -13.53 1.69 -7.16
CA LEU A 62 -13.51 2.85 -6.26
C LEU A 62 -12.21 3.64 -6.33
N ARG A 63 -11.24 3.19 -7.14
CA ARG A 63 -9.91 3.77 -7.34
C ARG A 63 -9.01 3.69 -6.11
N ASP A 64 -9.33 2.77 -5.21
CA ASP A 64 -8.43 2.34 -4.13
C ASP A 64 -7.27 1.54 -4.71
N ILE A 65 -6.12 1.67 -4.08
CA ILE A 65 -4.86 1.12 -4.57
C ILE A 65 -4.54 -0.18 -3.81
N PHE A 66 -4.20 -1.21 -4.58
CA PHE A 66 -3.86 -2.55 -4.10
C PHE A 66 -2.53 -3.00 -4.66
N LEU A 67 -1.88 -3.93 -3.95
CA LEU A 67 -0.89 -4.84 -4.52
C LEU A 67 -1.56 -6.15 -4.84
N VAL A 68 -1.42 -6.61 -6.08
CA VAL A 68 -2.01 -7.85 -6.57
C VAL A 68 -0.93 -8.73 -7.18
N GLY A 69 -1.00 -10.04 -6.93
CA GLY A 69 -0.08 -11.02 -7.49
C GLY A 69 -0.81 -12.31 -7.84
N ARG A 70 -0.28 -13.06 -8.80
CA ARG A 70 -0.83 -14.34 -9.22
C ARG A 70 0.29 -15.33 -9.54
N LEU A 71 0.19 -16.52 -8.97
CA LEU A 71 1.13 -17.62 -9.17
C LEU A 71 0.37 -18.86 -9.69
N PRO A 72 0.94 -19.62 -10.65
CA PRO A 72 0.40 -20.95 -10.96
C PRO A 72 0.53 -21.86 -9.75
N LEU A 73 -0.38 -22.83 -9.58
CA LEU A 73 -0.36 -23.73 -8.42
C LEU A 73 0.95 -24.52 -8.28
N SER A 74 1.60 -24.84 -9.40
CA SER A 74 2.91 -25.53 -9.41
C SER A 74 4.06 -24.70 -8.83
N ALA A 75 3.93 -23.37 -8.76
CA ALA A 75 4.93 -22.48 -8.17
C ALA A 75 4.67 -22.23 -6.67
N VAL A 76 3.56 -22.73 -6.12
CA VAL A 76 3.21 -22.55 -4.70
C VAL A 76 4.11 -23.44 -3.85
N THR A 77 5.18 -22.84 -3.34
CA THR A 77 6.14 -23.46 -2.42
C THR A 77 6.37 -22.51 -1.25
N ASP A 78 6.82 -23.02 -0.11
CA ASP A 78 7.08 -22.19 1.08
C ASP A 78 8.00 -21.00 0.76
N ARG A 79 9.04 -21.24 -0.05
CA ARG A 79 9.98 -20.20 -0.48
C ARG A 79 9.34 -19.15 -1.37
N GLU A 80 8.45 -19.54 -2.27
CA GLU A 80 7.80 -18.61 -3.17
C GLU A 80 6.71 -17.80 -2.46
N ILE A 81 6.01 -18.41 -1.51
CA ILE A 81 5.08 -17.70 -0.63
C ILE A 81 5.83 -16.68 0.23
N ASP A 82 6.95 -17.06 0.82
CA ASP A 82 7.79 -16.16 1.61
C ASP A 82 8.25 -14.94 0.80
N ARG A 83 8.77 -15.16 -0.42
CA ARG A 83 9.15 -14.07 -1.34
C ARG A 83 7.98 -13.18 -1.70
N LEU A 84 6.82 -13.76 -2.02
CA LEU A 84 5.64 -13.03 -2.45
C LEU A 84 5.10 -12.15 -1.32
N VAL A 85 5.00 -12.70 -0.11
CA VAL A 85 4.54 -11.99 1.08
C VAL A 85 5.55 -10.92 1.50
N GLY A 86 6.85 -11.22 1.44
CA GLY A 86 7.93 -10.27 1.68
C GLY A 86 7.90 -9.09 0.70
N ALA A 87 7.67 -9.36 -0.59
CA ALA A 87 7.51 -8.32 -1.60
C ALA A 87 6.31 -7.41 -1.28
N VAL A 88 5.17 -7.98 -0.87
CA VAL A 88 4.00 -7.18 -0.46
C VAL A 88 4.34 -6.29 0.73
N LEU A 89 4.96 -6.85 1.78
CA LEU A 89 5.34 -6.09 2.97
C LEU A 89 6.26 -4.92 2.60
N GLN A 90 7.35 -5.20 1.89
CA GLN A 90 8.34 -4.20 1.51
C GLN A 90 7.73 -3.09 0.65
N VAL A 91 6.95 -3.44 -0.37
CA VAL A 91 6.38 -2.46 -1.30
C VAL A 91 5.29 -1.64 -0.61
N SER A 92 4.43 -2.28 0.17
CA SER A 92 3.37 -1.60 0.92
C SER A 92 3.94 -0.59 1.92
N ASP A 93 5.00 -0.97 2.65
CA ASP A 93 5.62 -0.09 3.65
C ASP A 93 6.42 1.06 3.00
N SER A 94 7.26 0.75 2.02
CA SER A 94 8.10 1.75 1.35
C SER A 94 7.32 2.75 0.50
N SER A 95 6.16 2.36 -0.04
CA SER A 95 5.28 3.24 -0.83
C SER A 95 4.35 4.11 0.01
N PHE A 96 4.17 3.82 1.30
CA PHE A 96 3.12 4.45 2.10
C PHE A 96 3.25 5.97 2.21
N ASN A 97 4.39 6.48 2.71
CA ASN A 97 4.60 7.92 2.85
C ASN A 97 4.63 8.65 1.50
N PRO A 98 5.33 8.15 0.45
CA PRO A 98 5.26 8.75 -0.88
C PRO A 98 3.84 8.88 -1.43
N LEU A 99 2.99 7.86 -1.23
CA LEU A 99 1.59 7.90 -1.66
C LEU A 99 0.77 8.91 -0.85
N LEU A 100 1.03 9.03 0.46
CA LEU A 100 0.40 10.04 1.32
C LEU A 100 0.79 11.46 0.94
N GLU A 101 2.08 11.72 0.72
CA GLU A 101 2.58 13.02 0.29
C GLU A 101 2.00 13.43 -1.06
N LEU A 102 1.95 12.50 -2.01
CA LEU A 102 1.47 12.78 -3.36
C LEU A 102 -0.06 12.94 -3.41
N GLY A 103 -0.78 12.07 -2.71
CA GLY A 103 -2.22 11.88 -2.85
C GLY A 103 -3.10 12.46 -1.74
N PHE A 104 -2.50 12.91 -0.64
CA PHE A 104 -3.26 13.32 0.57
C PHE A 104 -2.67 14.57 1.24
N ALA A 105 -1.84 15.35 0.55
CA ALA A 105 -1.17 16.51 1.12
C ALA A 105 -2.15 17.51 1.78
N ASN A 106 -3.29 17.79 1.15
CA ASN A 106 -4.26 18.74 1.71
C ASN A 106 -4.99 18.14 2.92
N ALA A 107 -5.29 16.84 2.89
CA ALA A 107 -5.88 16.15 4.04
C ALA A 107 -4.92 16.15 5.24
N ILE A 108 -3.63 15.91 5.01
CA ILE A 108 -2.58 15.95 6.03
C ILE A 108 -2.49 17.35 6.65
N ARG A 109 -2.47 18.42 5.84
CA ARG A 109 -2.46 19.81 6.35
C ARG A 109 -3.66 20.12 7.23
N ARG A 110 -4.87 19.68 6.81
CA ARG A 110 -6.10 19.88 7.59
C ARG A 110 -6.05 19.13 8.92
N GLU A 111 -5.63 17.86 8.90
CA GLU A 111 -5.49 17.04 10.10
C GLU A 111 -4.45 17.63 11.05
N TRP A 112 -3.30 18.09 10.52
CA TRP A 112 -2.28 18.75 11.32
C TRP A 112 -2.83 19.98 12.05
N ALA A 113 -3.46 20.90 11.31
CA ALA A 113 -4.05 22.11 11.89
C ALA A 113 -5.11 21.78 12.94
N TRP A 114 -5.95 20.76 12.68
CA TRP A 114 -6.95 20.28 13.64
C TRP A 114 -6.30 19.77 14.93
N ARG A 115 -5.26 18.94 14.83
CA ARG A 115 -4.55 18.41 16.01
C ARG A 115 -3.87 19.50 16.82
N VAL A 116 -3.18 20.44 16.17
CA VAL A 116 -2.55 21.59 16.82
C VAL A 116 -3.59 22.42 17.57
N SER A 117 -4.76 22.68 16.97
CA SER A 117 -5.82 23.48 17.61
C SER A 117 -6.42 22.83 18.86
N ARG A 118 -6.25 21.51 19.03
CA ARG A 118 -6.81 20.71 20.13
C ARG A 118 -5.76 20.16 21.10
N GLY A 119 -4.47 20.36 20.85
CA GLY A 119 -3.39 19.77 21.63
C GLY A 119 -3.27 18.25 21.47
N GLU A 120 -3.73 17.70 20.35
CA GLU A 120 -3.66 16.27 20.04
C GLU A 120 -2.26 15.86 19.56
N SER A 121 -1.90 14.59 19.73
CA SER A 121 -0.58 14.07 19.36
C SER A 121 -0.30 14.11 17.86
N LEU A 122 0.89 14.59 17.46
CA LEU A 122 1.35 14.65 16.06
C LEU A 122 2.25 13.47 15.66
N ALA A 123 2.45 12.47 16.52
CA ALA A 123 3.45 11.41 16.31
C ALA A 123 3.40 10.74 14.92
N ASN A 124 2.18 10.45 14.42
CA ASN A 124 2.00 9.81 13.10
C ASN A 124 2.09 10.79 11.92
N LEU A 125 2.08 12.09 12.20
CA LEU A 125 2.18 13.15 11.20
C LEU A 125 3.59 13.72 11.09
N GLU A 126 4.49 13.45 12.04
CA GLU A 126 5.86 13.99 12.05
C GLU A 126 6.62 13.76 10.73
N ALA A 127 6.41 12.61 10.08
CA ALA A 127 6.98 12.33 8.76
C ALA A 127 6.60 13.37 7.68
N PHE A 128 5.48 14.06 7.85
CA PHE A 128 4.90 15.02 6.91
C PHE A 128 5.03 16.48 7.37
N LYS A 129 5.83 16.77 8.39
CA LYS A 129 6.04 18.12 8.92
C LYS A 129 6.46 19.14 7.86
N HIS A 130 7.14 18.69 6.81
CA HIS A 130 7.58 19.52 5.69
C HIS A 130 6.44 19.99 4.78
N LEU A 131 5.22 19.46 4.93
CA LEU A 131 4.05 19.85 4.13
C LEU A 131 3.28 21.04 4.72
N VAL A 132 3.56 21.42 5.97
CA VAL A 132 2.77 22.38 6.77
C VAL A 132 3.53 23.68 6.98
#